data_AF-A0A966L3V0-F1
#
_entry.id   AF-A0A966L3V0-F1
#
_cell.length_a   1.000
_cell.length_b   1.000
_cell.length_c   1.000
_cell.angle_alpha   90.00
_cell.angle_beta   90.00
_cell.angle_gamma   90.00
#
_symmetry.space_group_name_H-M   'P 1'
#
loop_
_entity.id
_entity.type
_entity.pdbx_description
1 polymer ?
#
loop_
_entity_poly.entity_id
_entity_poly.type
_entity_poly.pdbx_seq_one_letter_code
_entity_poly.pdbx_strand_id
1 'polypeptide(L)'
;MQHPSLTRFEPATTLDEIYLTISPEPLLTQKEIDAFYREEMNRVRGEDKIERLKLGLKRAIDTQQYYKACLMGHTGVGKSTELTRLINDHEIKQHFEPLRFSVLTELDAINFSPLDVFLFMVVEIVEKTAQISRQPSSKNLQKLWDWFSSEEFTRKETRESQIKMEAGAGAKEDSLWNKILGLFAYLKGEFRVASLREKKVVEYRLSRSRDLINIANQLLKECNQNLQETMQRSWLIIGEDFDKAGVSQEAVRDLFLNYSNIFKDLDIHIIFNIPIGLYNSSPGINLTFDHNLLIPDTPVFCQKDHTPNQKGREAVRKVLEARVKSNLFEDGQIEPVIIASGGNIRDLFYLVREASDEAIVNKQNLIMSSHISRAIRSLRTDYERRLGQNPYDTDHVSYGDKVLLLKRIYDADKEAQIPNEILYALLNDRAIQEVDGDGERCFMVHPLVVDILNAQGHIPTAPDGGVPGGTSS
;
A
#
# COMPACT_ATOMS: atom_id res chain seq x y z
N MET A 1 15.47 9.54 6.59
CA MET A 1 15.27 10.97 6.27
C MET A 1 13.79 11.26 6.47
N GLN A 2 13.41 12.26 7.26
CA GLN A 2 12.03 12.73 7.27
C GLN A 2 11.76 13.35 5.90
N HIS A 3 10.94 12.69 5.10
CA HIS A 3 10.56 13.18 3.78
C HIS A 3 9.74 14.47 3.93
N PRO A 4 9.88 15.47 3.05
CA PRO A 4 9.18 16.73 3.20
C PRO A 4 7.66 16.46 3.11
N SER A 5 6.98 16.61 4.24
CA SER A 5 5.53 16.66 4.30
C SER A 5 5.04 17.85 3.48
N LEU A 6 3.79 17.78 3.01
CA LEU A 6 3.13 18.92 2.36
C LEU A 6 3.13 20.10 3.34
N THR A 7 3.86 21.15 3.01
CA THR A 7 3.98 22.37 3.84
C THR A 7 3.17 23.53 3.28
N ARG A 8 2.66 23.37 2.05
CA ARG A 8 1.77 24.31 1.37
C ARG A 8 0.50 23.60 0.94
N PHE A 9 -0.65 24.25 1.13
CA PHE A 9 -2.00 23.72 0.83
C PHE A 9 -2.70 24.48 -0.31
N GLU A 10 -2.00 25.43 -0.92
CA GLU A 10 -2.44 26.19 -2.08
C GLU A 10 -1.56 25.84 -3.28
N PRO A 11 -2.06 25.96 -4.53
CA PRO A 11 -1.24 25.68 -5.69
C PRO A 11 0.06 26.52 -5.71
N ALA A 12 1.14 25.88 -6.15
CA ALA A 12 2.42 26.52 -6.39
C ALA A 12 2.29 27.57 -7.50
N THR A 13 2.85 28.74 -7.25
CA THR A 13 2.83 29.92 -8.13
C THR A 13 4.20 30.27 -8.70
N THR A 14 5.25 29.61 -8.24
CA THR A 14 6.61 29.64 -8.79
C THR A 14 7.17 28.22 -8.86
N LEU A 15 8.24 28.01 -9.63
CA LEU A 15 8.90 26.70 -9.73
C LEU A 15 9.45 26.24 -8.37
N ASP A 16 10.05 27.15 -7.59
CA ASP A 16 10.57 26.87 -6.25
C ASP A 16 9.49 26.45 -5.24
N GLU A 17 8.21 26.68 -5.52
CA GLU A 17 7.12 26.24 -4.64
C GLU A 17 6.61 24.83 -4.96
N ILE A 18 6.96 24.26 -6.12
CA ILE A 18 6.38 22.99 -6.60
C ILE A 18 6.68 21.83 -5.64
N TYR A 19 7.91 21.74 -5.11
CA TYR A 19 8.26 20.66 -4.18
C TYR A 19 7.50 20.72 -2.84
N LEU A 20 6.87 21.86 -2.51
CA LEU A 20 6.09 22.06 -1.28
C LEU A 20 4.64 21.54 -1.42
N THR A 21 4.15 21.38 -2.65
CA THR A 21 2.76 20.95 -2.98
C THR A 21 2.69 19.58 -3.62
N ILE A 22 3.81 19.10 -4.19
CA ILE A 22 3.92 17.78 -4.81
C ILE A 22 4.68 16.83 -3.88
N SER A 23 3.95 15.88 -3.28
CA SER A 23 4.52 14.80 -2.48
C SER A 23 3.95 13.44 -2.90
N PRO A 24 4.78 12.38 -3.07
CA PRO A 24 4.32 11.04 -3.38
C PRO A 24 3.72 10.30 -2.16
N GLU A 25 3.77 10.92 -0.98
CA GLU A 25 3.18 10.43 0.26
C GLU A 25 1.64 10.55 0.24
N PRO A 26 0.93 9.70 0.98
CA PRO A 26 -0.52 9.81 1.10
C PRO A 26 -0.95 11.12 1.77
N LEU A 27 -2.19 11.54 1.50
CA LEU A 27 -2.85 12.58 2.28
C LEU A 27 -3.33 11.93 3.59
N LEU A 28 -2.85 12.43 4.72
CA LEU A 28 -3.03 11.86 6.06
C LEU A 28 -3.96 12.70 6.94
N THR A 29 -4.08 14.00 6.68
CA THR A 29 -4.91 14.91 7.48
C THR A 29 -6.14 15.38 6.72
N GLN A 30 -7.20 15.77 7.44
CA GLN A 30 -8.38 16.36 6.80
C GLN A 30 -8.04 17.61 6.00
N LYS A 31 -7.11 18.44 6.49
CA LYS A 31 -6.64 19.64 5.78
C LYS A 31 -5.97 19.30 4.44
N GLU A 32 -5.17 18.23 4.39
CA GLU A 32 -4.56 17.75 3.15
C GLU A 32 -5.62 17.21 2.18
N ILE A 33 -6.61 16.46 2.69
CA ILE A 33 -7.74 15.97 1.90
C ILE A 33 -8.50 17.14 1.28
N ASP A 34 -8.91 18.11 2.09
CA ASP A 34 -9.69 19.28 1.64
C ASP A 34 -8.93 20.08 0.56
N ALA A 35 -7.62 20.24 0.71
CA ALA A 35 -6.79 20.97 -0.24
C ALA A 35 -6.66 20.22 -1.59
N PHE A 36 -6.37 18.91 -1.52
CA PHE A 36 -5.72 18.22 -2.63
C PHE A 36 -6.42 16.97 -3.16
N TYR A 37 -7.41 16.45 -2.45
CA TYR A 37 -8.20 15.31 -2.90
C TYR A 37 -9.14 15.73 -4.05
N ARG A 38 -9.30 14.88 -5.07
CA ARG A 38 -10.15 15.14 -6.23
C ARG A 38 -10.99 13.91 -6.53
N GLU A 39 -12.29 14.00 -6.24
CA GLU A 39 -13.25 12.90 -6.44
C GLU A 39 -13.35 12.44 -7.90
N GLU A 40 -13.00 13.30 -8.84
CA GLU A 40 -13.01 12.98 -10.28
C GLU A 40 -12.14 11.77 -10.60
N MET A 41 -11.04 11.56 -9.86
CA MET A 41 -10.19 10.38 -10.02
C MET A 41 -10.94 9.10 -9.69
N ASN A 42 -11.77 9.09 -8.64
CA ASN A 42 -12.55 7.91 -8.29
C ASN A 42 -13.69 7.66 -9.27
N ARG A 43 -14.34 8.71 -9.77
CA ARG A 43 -15.45 8.59 -10.73
C ARG A 43 -15.06 7.94 -12.06
N VAL A 44 -13.79 8.03 -12.44
CA VAL A 44 -13.25 7.42 -13.69
C VAL A 44 -12.62 6.04 -13.46
N ARG A 45 -12.66 5.53 -12.23
CA ARG A 45 -12.13 4.21 -11.83
C ARG A 45 -13.26 3.24 -11.45
N GLY A 46 -14.48 3.50 -11.92
CA GLY A 46 -15.67 2.71 -11.61
C GLY A 46 -16.29 3.07 -10.25
N GLU A 47 -16.70 2.04 -9.50
CA GLU A 47 -17.36 2.21 -8.20
C GLU A 47 -16.40 2.72 -7.11
N ASP A 48 -16.88 3.61 -6.22
CA ASP A 48 -16.13 4.00 -5.01
C ASP A 48 -16.05 2.80 -4.04
N LYS A 49 -14.87 2.16 -4.03
CA LYS A 49 -14.59 1.00 -3.18
C LYS A 49 -14.54 1.34 -1.69
N ILE A 50 -14.34 2.62 -1.35
CA ILE A 50 -14.34 3.05 0.05
C ILE A 50 -15.75 3.06 0.62
N GLU A 51 -16.76 3.39 -0.17
CA GLU A 51 -18.16 3.23 0.24
C GLU A 51 -18.52 1.76 0.49
N ARG A 52 -17.91 0.82 -0.24
CA ARG A 52 -18.05 -0.63 0.01
C ARG A 52 -17.40 -1.03 1.34
N LEU A 53 -16.20 -0.53 1.65
CA LEU A 53 -15.56 -0.75 2.95
C LEU A 53 -16.41 -0.17 4.09
N LYS A 54 -16.91 1.06 3.93
CA LYS A 54 -17.77 1.73 4.90
C LYS A 54 -19.03 0.92 5.18
N LEU A 55 -19.71 0.45 4.13
CA LEU A 55 -20.89 -0.41 4.27
C LEU A 55 -20.56 -1.72 5.01
N GLY A 56 -19.42 -2.33 4.71
CA GLY A 56 -18.94 -3.54 5.38
C GLY A 56 -18.71 -3.33 6.88
N LEU A 57 -18.02 -2.25 7.23
CA LEU A 57 -17.78 -1.84 8.62
C LEU A 57 -19.08 -1.53 9.38
N LYS A 58 -20.05 -0.85 8.75
CA LYS A 58 -21.38 -0.65 9.37
C LYS A 58 -22.07 -1.97 9.70
N ARG A 59 -22.13 -2.87 8.72
CA ARG A 59 -22.78 -4.18 8.90
C ARG A 59 -22.10 -4.98 10.00
N ALA A 60 -20.78 -4.88 10.12
CA ALA A 60 -20.02 -5.51 11.19
C ALA A 60 -20.44 -5.03 12.59
N ILE A 61 -20.83 -3.76 12.74
CA ILE A 61 -21.44 -3.24 13.97
C ILE A 61 -22.80 -3.90 14.21
N ASP A 62 -23.67 -3.90 13.19
CA ASP A 62 -25.04 -4.40 13.30
C ASP A 62 -25.09 -5.91 13.62
N THR A 63 -24.20 -6.70 13.02
CA THR A 63 -24.15 -8.16 13.18
C THR A 63 -23.26 -8.64 14.31
N GLN A 64 -22.50 -7.73 14.94
CA GLN A 64 -21.46 -8.05 15.93
C GLN A 64 -20.42 -9.06 15.42
N GLN A 65 -20.10 -8.99 14.13
CA GLN A 65 -19.07 -9.81 13.49
C GLN A 65 -17.84 -8.97 13.17
N TYR A 66 -16.65 -9.57 13.19
CA TYR A 66 -15.43 -8.88 12.81
C TYR A 66 -15.32 -8.76 11.29
N TYR A 67 -14.88 -7.59 10.83
CA TYR A 67 -14.74 -7.28 9.41
C TYR A 67 -13.31 -7.54 8.96
N LYS A 68 -13.13 -8.33 7.90
CA LYS A 68 -11.82 -8.67 7.33
C LYS A 68 -11.82 -8.30 5.85
N ALA A 69 -10.95 -7.38 5.46
CA ALA A 69 -10.86 -6.94 4.07
C ALA A 69 -9.43 -6.76 3.58
N CYS A 70 -9.27 -6.89 2.27
CA CYS A 70 -8.08 -6.52 1.53
C CYS A 70 -8.42 -5.38 0.57
N LEU A 71 -7.57 -4.36 0.53
CA LEU A 71 -7.57 -3.29 -0.45
C LEU A 71 -6.37 -3.47 -1.38
N MET A 72 -6.60 -3.40 -2.68
CA MET A 72 -5.62 -3.73 -3.71
C MET A 72 -5.56 -2.60 -4.75
N GLY A 73 -4.50 -2.60 -5.54
CA GLY A 73 -4.25 -1.62 -6.59
C GLY A 73 -2.76 -1.34 -6.74
N HIS A 74 -2.34 -0.70 -7.84
CA HIS A 74 -0.94 -0.35 -8.03
C HIS A 74 -0.44 0.67 -7.00
N THR A 75 0.85 0.63 -6.71
CA THR A 75 1.47 1.64 -5.87
C THR A 75 1.38 3.01 -6.56
N GLY A 76 0.91 4.03 -5.83
CA GLY A 76 0.67 5.36 -6.39
C GLY A 76 -0.77 5.61 -6.86
N VAL A 77 -1.66 4.60 -6.81
CA VAL A 77 -3.09 4.77 -7.17
C VAL A 77 -3.90 5.52 -6.09
N GLY A 78 -3.41 5.58 -4.84
CA GLY A 78 -4.05 6.35 -3.76
C GLY A 78 -4.60 5.54 -2.58
N LYS A 79 -4.36 4.22 -2.51
CA LYS A 79 -4.88 3.31 -1.46
C LYS A 79 -4.79 3.89 -0.03
N SER A 80 -3.62 4.38 0.36
CA SER A 80 -3.38 4.94 1.70
C SER A 80 -4.09 6.28 1.96
N THR A 81 -4.32 7.08 0.92
CA THR A 81 -5.16 8.29 0.97
C THR A 81 -6.64 7.91 1.12
N GLU A 82 -7.07 6.88 0.40
CA GLU A 82 -8.44 6.37 0.44
C GLU A 82 -8.79 5.72 1.80
N LEU A 83 -7.84 5.00 2.41
CA LEU A 83 -7.98 4.52 3.79
C LEU A 83 -8.01 5.67 4.81
N THR A 84 -7.31 6.78 4.54
CA THR A 84 -7.40 8.00 5.35
C THR A 84 -8.80 8.63 5.24
N ARG A 85 -9.38 8.70 4.03
CA ARG A 85 -10.79 9.11 3.82
C ARG A 85 -11.73 8.25 4.65
N LEU A 86 -11.55 6.92 4.62
CA LEU A 86 -12.40 5.98 5.37
C LEU A 86 -12.38 6.26 6.88
N ILE A 87 -11.21 6.40 7.49
CA ILE A 87 -11.11 6.60 8.94
C ILE A 87 -11.45 8.03 9.39
N ASN A 88 -11.40 9.01 8.47
CA ASN A 88 -11.85 10.37 8.72
C ASN A 88 -13.35 10.56 8.50
N ASP A 89 -14.03 9.60 7.86
CA ASP A 89 -15.48 9.61 7.72
C ASP A 89 -16.13 9.70 9.12
N HIS A 90 -17.08 10.62 9.25
CA HIS A 90 -17.69 10.94 10.54
C HIS A 90 -18.31 9.72 11.22
N GLU A 91 -18.96 8.85 10.46
CA GLU A 91 -19.63 7.67 11.00
C GLU A 91 -18.64 6.57 11.39
N ILE A 92 -17.62 6.34 10.56
CA ILE A 92 -16.55 5.39 10.90
C ILE A 92 -15.81 5.86 12.15
N LYS A 93 -15.46 7.15 12.24
CA LYS A 93 -14.77 7.74 13.38
C LYS A 93 -15.57 7.70 14.69
N GLN A 94 -16.91 7.61 14.60
CA GLN A 94 -17.74 7.44 15.78
C GLN A 94 -17.65 6.03 16.37
N HIS A 95 -17.46 5.02 15.53
CA HIS A 95 -17.55 3.61 15.94
C HIS A 95 -16.22 2.86 15.99
N PHE A 96 -15.17 3.39 15.36
CA PHE A 96 -13.88 2.71 15.26
C PHE A 96 -12.71 3.58 15.73
N GLU A 97 -11.77 2.95 16.42
CA GLU A 97 -10.45 3.50 16.73
C GLU A 97 -9.41 2.82 15.83
N PRO A 98 -8.77 3.55 14.90
CA PRO A 98 -7.84 2.95 13.96
C PRO A 98 -6.45 2.72 14.57
N LEU A 99 -5.93 1.50 14.47
CA LEU A 99 -4.51 1.19 14.59
C LEU A 99 -3.92 1.01 13.20
N ARG A 100 -3.19 2.02 12.73
CA ARG A 100 -2.55 2.02 11.41
C ARG A 100 -1.05 1.73 11.53
N PHE A 101 -0.51 0.85 10.69
CA PHE A 101 0.91 0.55 10.63
C PHE A 101 1.40 0.25 9.21
N SER A 102 2.69 0.47 8.98
CA SER A 102 3.38 0.11 7.74
C SER A 102 4.39 -1.00 8.02
N VAL A 103 4.37 -2.07 7.21
CA VAL A 103 5.41 -3.12 7.33
C VAL A 103 6.80 -2.62 6.98
N LEU A 104 6.89 -1.55 6.18
CA LEU A 104 8.16 -0.95 5.80
C LEU A 104 8.82 -0.20 6.96
N THR A 105 8.02 0.37 7.88
CA THR A 105 8.55 1.17 9.00
C THR A 105 8.65 0.37 10.30
N GLU A 106 7.76 -0.59 10.53
CA GLU A 106 7.65 -1.26 11.82
C GLU A 106 8.33 -2.63 11.87
N LEU A 107 8.55 -3.27 10.72
CA LEU A 107 9.12 -4.61 10.61
C LEU A 107 10.40 -4.61 9.76
N ASP A 108 11.17 -5.69 9.82
CA ASP A 108 12.17 -6.02 8.81
C ASP A 108 11.44 -6.36 7.50
N ALA A 109 11.28 -5.35 6.64
CA ALA A 109 10.57 -5.44 5.37
C ALA A 109 11.06 -6.59 4.45
N ILE A 110 12.29 -7.06 4.63
CA ILE A 110 12.91 -8.11 3.82
C ILE A 110 12.62 -9.50 4.42
N ASN A 111 12.66 -9.61 5.75
CA ASN A 111 12.70 -10.92 6.43
C ASN A 111 11.55 -11.16 7.42
N PHE A 112 10.53 -10.29 7.48
CA PHE A 112 9.44 -10.45 8.44
C PHE A 112 8.72 -11.80 8.25
N SER A 113 8.34 -12.42 9.36
CA SER A 113 7.49 -13.62 9.36
C SER A 113 6.02 -13.27 9.60
N PRO A 114 5.08 -14.18 9.25
CA PRO A 114 3.67 -14.02 9.60
C PRO A 114 3.42 -13.84 11.10
N LEU A 115 4.25 -14.47 11.93
CA LEU A 115 4.19 -14.34 13.37
C LEU A 115 4.59 -12.94 13.84
N ASP A 116 5.53 -12.27 13.16
CA ASP A 116 5.95 -10.92 13.54
C ASP A 116 4.83 -9.90 13.31
N VAL A 117 4.16 -9.98 12.15
CA VAL A 117 2.97 -9.16 11.86
C VAL A 117 1.87 -9.41 12.89
N PHE A 118 1.58 -10.68 13.19
CA PHE A 118 0.58 -11.07 14.18
C PHE A 118 0.90 -10.52 15.57
N LEU A 119 2.11 -10.75 16.07
CA LEU A 119 2.51 -10.33 17.41
C LEU A 119 2.58 -8.81 17.50
N PHE A 120 3.06 -8.13 16.46
CA PHE A 120 3.06 -6.68 16.39
C PHE A 120 1.65 -6.11 16.60
N MET A 121 0.65 -6.64 15.88
CA MET A 121 -0.75 -6.21 16.03
C MET A 121 -1.27 -6.40 17.47
N VAL A 122 -1.01 -7.56 18.08
CA VAL A 122 -1.45 -7.83 19.46
C VAL A 122 -0.78 -6.89 20.46
N VAL A 123 0.54 -6.70 20.34
CA VAL A 123 1.34 -5.81 21.20
C VAL A 123 0.81 -4.37 21.10
N GLU A 124 0.65 -3.84 19.89
CA GLU A 124 0.19 -2.48 19.67
C GLU A 124 -1.23 -2.24 20.20
N ILE A 125 -2.16 -3.18 19.99
CA ILE A 125 -3.51 -3.05 20.53
C ILE A 125 -3.49 -3.03 22.06
N VAL A 126 -2.73 -3.93 22.69
CA VAL A 126 -2.66 -4.00 24.16
C VAL A 126 -2.06 -2.71 24.73
N GLU A 127 -0.93 -2.24 24.20
CA GLU A 127 -0.28 -1.01 24.67
C GLU A 127 -1.16 0.22 24.45
N LYS A 128 -1.73 0.39 23.25
CA LYS A 128 -2.59 1.55 22.97
C LYS A 128 -3.85 1.53 23.82
N THR A 129 -4.48 0.37 24.02
CA THR A 129 -5.63 0.22 24.92
C THR A 129 -5.26 0.66 26.33
N ALA A 130 -4.11 0.24 26.86
CA ALA A 130 -3.66 0.67 28.17
C ALA A 130 -3.40 2.19 28.27
N GLN A 131 -2.99 2.83 27.17
CA GLN A 131 -2.74 4.28 27.11
C GLN A 131 -4.03 5.11 27.03
N ILE A 132 -5.02 4.68 26.24
CA ILE A 132 -6.23 5.48 25.95
C ILE A 132 -7.47 5.03 26.71
N SER A 133 -7.42 3.88 27.39
CA SER A 133 -8.53 3.31 28.18
C SER A 133 -8.02 2.76 29.52
N ARG A 134 -8.05 1.43 29.70
CA ARG A 134 -7.52 0.73 30.88
C ARG A 134 -6.67 -0.47 30.48
N GLN A 135 -5.72 -0.82 31.33
CA GLN A 135 -4.90 -2.02 31.17
C GLN A 135 -5.77 -3.29 31.13
N PRO A 136 -5.45 -4.28 30.29
CA PRO A 136 -6.07 -5.59 30.37
C PRO A 136 -5.82 -6.26 31.72
N SER A 137 -6.71 -7.16 32.11
CA SER A 137 -6.64 -7.88 33.36
C SER A 137 -5.33 -8.65 33.51
N SER A 138 -4.82 -8.68 34.73
CA SER A 138 -3.64 -9.48 35.10
C SER A 138 -3.79 -10.95 34.70
N LYS A 139 -5.01 -11.51 34.71
CA LYS A 139 -5.28 -12.88 34.26
C LYS A 139 -4.92 -13.10 32.78
N ASN A 140 -5.35 -12.22 31.88
CA ASN A 140 -5.08 -12.39 30.45
C ASN A 140 -3.63 -12.03 30.10
N LEU A 141 -3.07 -11.02 30.77
CA LEU A 141 -1.65 -10.70 30.68
C LEU A 141 -0.76 -11.86 31.16
N GLN A 142 -1.14 -12.55 32.24
CA GLN A 142 -0.41 -13.70 32.75
C GLN A 142 -0.39 -14.85 31.75
N LYS A 143 -1.50 -15.14 31.06
CA LYS A 143 -1.53 -16.18 30.01
C LYS A 143 -0.57 -15.88 28.86
N LEU A 144 -0.53 -14.63 28.42
CA LEU A 144 0.42 -14.19 27.40
C LEU A 144 1.86 -14.38 27.88
N TRP A 145 2.14 -13.90 29.10
CA TRP A 145 3.44 -14.05 29.73
C TRP A 145 3.87 -15.52 29.85
N ASP A 146 2.99 -16.40 30.29
CA ASP A 146 3.27 -17.83 30.48
C ASP A 146 3.55 -18.52 29.15
N TRP A 147 2.79 -18.20 28.10
CA TRP A 147 3.04 -18.72 26.75
C TRP A 147 4.45 -18.35 26.28
N PHE A 148 4.82 -17.06 26.38
CA PHE A 148 6.15 -16.59 26.01
C PHE A 148 7.26 -17.14 26.91
N SER A 149 7.01 -17.31 28.21
CA SER A 149 7.98 -17.82 29.18
C SER A 149 8.24 -19.32 29.04
N SER A 150 7.29 -20.06 28.46
CA SER A 150 7.43 -21.48 28.17
C SER A 150 8.31 -21.76 26.94
N GLU A 151 8.60 -20.75 26.14
CA GLU A 151 9.46 -20.83 24.96
C GLU A 151 10.94 -20.68 25.37
N GLU A 152 11.79 -21.66 25.05
CA GLU A 152 13.20 -21.71 25.47
C GLU A 152 14.02 -20.48 25.02
N PHE A 153 13.68 -19.89 23.86
CA PHE A 153 14.38 -18.75 23.27
C PHE A 153 14.12 -17.44 24.06
N THR A 154 12.86 -17.17 24.42
CA THR A 154 12.44 -15.99 25.19
C THR A 154 13.07 -15.98 26.59
N ARG A 155 13.42 -17.16 27.13
CA ARG A 155 13.90 -17.36 28.49
C ARG A 155 15.29 -16.78 28.78
N LYS A 156 16.18 -16.68 27.78
CA LYS A 156 17.54 -16.14 27.95
C LYS A 156 17.57 -14.61 27.90
N GLU A 157 16.95 -13.99 26.89
CA GLU A 157 17.05 -12.54 26.67
C GLU A 157 16.09 -11.72 27.54
N THR A 158 14.89 -12.25 27.84
CA THR A 158 13.95 -11.57 28.76
C THR A 158 14.51 -11.46 30.18
N ARG A 159 15.41 -12.38 30.55
CA ARG A 159 16.09 -12.36 31.85
C ARG A 159 17.13 -11.23 31.92
N GLU A 160 17.79 -10.91 30.82
CA GLU A 160 18.76 -9.82 30.73
C GLU A 160 18.09 -8.43 30.65
N SER A 161 16.92 -8.32 30.01
CA SER A 161 16.14 -7.07 29.97
C SER A 161 15.51 -6.74 31.33
N GLN A 162 15.02 -7.75 32.05
CA GLN A 162 14.51 -7.60 33.43
C GLN A 162 15.57 -7.04 34.39
N ILE A 163 16.81 -7.54 34.31
CA ILE A 163 17.93 -7.06 35.14
C ILE A 163 18.23 -5.57 34.89
N LYS A 164 18.08 -5.09 33.65
CA LYS A 164 18.31 -3.67 33.30
C LYS A 164 17.16 -2.75 33.77
N MET A 165 15.91 -3.22 33.73
CA MET A 165 14.74 -2.45 34.21
C MET A 165 14.71 -2.34 35.74
N GLU A 166 15.02 -3.42 36.45
CA GLU A 166 15.06 -3.44 37.93
C GLU A 166 16.14 -2.52 38.51
N ALA A 167 17.20 -2.21 37.74
CA ALA A 167 18.26 -1.29 38.14
C ALA A 167 17.90 0.21 37.97
N GLY A 168 16.86 0.55 37.21
CA GLY A 168 16.53 1.93 36.83
C GLY A 168 15.27 2.51 37.49
N ALA A 169 14.32 1.67 37.89
CA ALA A 169 13.04 2.12 38.46
C ALA A 169 12.93 1.72 39.94
N GLY A 170 13.09 2.70 40.82
CA GLY A 170 12.73 2.53 42.23
C GLY A 170 11.22 2.33 42.40
N ALA A 171 10.84 1.15 42.91
CA ALA A 171 9.61 0.83 43.67
C ALA A 171 8.22 0.77 42.97
N LYS A 172 7.48 -0.31 43.30
CA LYS A 172 6.04 -0.39 43.67
C LYS A 172 4.93 -0.12 42.63
N GLU A 173 5.09 -0.49 41.36
CA GLU A 173 3.98 -0.64 40.39
C GLU A 173 3.89 -2.08 39.84
N ASP A 174 2.69 -2.46 39.36
CA ASP A 174 2.22 -3.84 39.16
C ASP A 174 3.23 -4.73 38.41
N SER A 175 3.85 -5.66 39.14
CA SER A 175 5.04 -6.40 38.67
C SER A 175 4.83 -7.17 37.37
N LEU A 176 3.58 -7.53 37.06
CA LEU A 176 3.21 -8.23 35.83
C LEU A 176 3.15 -7.29 34.62
N TRP A 177 2.59 -6.10 34.76
CA TRP A 177 2.52 -5.14 33.66
C TRP A 177 3.92 -4.69 33.22
N ASN A 178 4.81 -4.43 34.17
CA ASN A 178 6.21 -4.11 33.88
C ASN A 178 6.92 -5.25 33.15
N LYS A 179 6.64 -6.51 33.49
CA LYS A 179 7.16 -7.67 32.74
C LYS A 179 6.64 -7.70 31.30
N ILE A 180 5.35 -7.45 31.11
CA ILE A 180 4.73 -7.39 29.77
C ILE A 180 5.34 -6.27 28.93
N LEU A 181 5.51 -5.07 29.48
CA LEU A 181 6.19 -3.97 28.79
C LEU A 181 7.63 -4.33 28.39
N GLY A 182 8.36 -5.01 29.27
CA GLY A 182 9.70 -5.51 28.97
C GLY A 182 9.72 -6.53 27.81
N LEU A 183 8.73 -7.44 27.76
CA LEU A 183 8.54 -8.37 26.66
C LEU A 183 8.16 -7.64 25.36
N PHE A 184 7.28 -6.66 25.41
CA PHE A 184 6.85 -5.89 24.24
C PHE A 184 8.01 -5.06 23.66
N ALA A 185 8.80 -4.41 24.52
CA ALA A 185 10.00 -3.70 24.09
C ALA A 185 11.00 -4.65 23.41
N TYR A 186 11.18 -5.86 23.95
CA TYR A 186 12.00 -6.90 23.32
C TYR A 186 11.45 -7.30 21.95
N LEU A 187 10.16 -7.66 21.86
CA LEU A 187 9.51 -8.05 20.62
C LEU A 187 9.57 -6.96 19.55
N LYS A 188 9.36 -5.69 19.91
CA LYS A 188 9.50 -4.56 18.97
C LYS A 188 10.93 -4.38 18.46
N GLY A 189 11.93 -4.65 19.30
CA GLY A 189 13.33 -4.71 18.87
C GLY A 189 13.55 -5.82 17.83
N GLU A 190 13.03 -7.01 18.13
CA GLU A 190 13.11 -8.20 17.28
C GLU A 190 12.32 -8.08 15.96
N PHE A 191 11.23 -7.33 15.94
CA PHE A 191 10.49 -7.10 14.69
C PHE A 191 11.31 -6.26 13.70
N ARG A 192 12.12 -5.33 14.20
CA ARG A 192 12.92 -4.40 13.39
C ARG A 192 14.28 -4.94 12.99
N VAL A 193 14.82 -5.87 13.77
CA VAL A 193 16.06 -6.57 13.51
C VAL A 193 15.67 -8.02 13.35
N ALA A 194 15.62 -8.57 12.14
CA ALA A 194 15.37 -9.99 11.96
C ALA A 194 16.40 -10.79 12.76
N SER A 195 16.05 -11.17 13.99
CA SER A 195 16.74 -12.26 14.62
C SER A 195 16.50 -13.44 13.70
N LEU A 196 17.58 -14.13 13.37
CA LEU A 196 17.58 -15.37 12.60
C LEU A 196 16.79 -16.43 13.38
N ARG A 197 15.47 -16.27 13.49
CA ARG A 197 14.56 -17.32 13.93
C ARG A 197 14.64 -18.34 12.82
N GLU A 198 15.25 -19.47 13.12
CA GLU A 198 15.30 -20.57 12.16
C GLU A 198 13.88 -20.82 11.64
N LYS A 199 13.70 -21.03 10.31
CA LYS A 199 12.39 -21.32 9.71
C LYS A 199 11.62 -22.40 10.50
N LYS A 200 12.35 -23.38 11.06
CA LYS A 200 11.81 -24.42 11.96
C LYS A 200 11.16 -23.88 13.24
N VAL A 201 11.69 -22.83 13.84
CA VAL A 201 11.11 -22.17 15.02
C VAL A 201 9.82 -21.44 14.65
N VAL A 202 9.80 -20.78 13.49
CA VAL A 202 8.59 -20.12 12.96
C VAL A 202 7.52 -21.17 12.65
N GLU A 203 7.84 -22.21 11.90
CA GLU A 203 6.93 -23.33 11.59
C GLU A 203 6.43 -24.04 12.86
N TYR A 204 7.32 -24.28 13.84
CA TYR A 204 6.94 -24.84 15.13
C TYR A 204 5.94 -23.95 15.88
N ARG A 205 6.19 -22.64 15.96
CA ARG A 205 5.26 -21.69 16.59
C ARG A 205 3.94 -21.60 15.83
N LEU A 206 3.98 -21.65 14.51
CA LEU A 206 2.80 -21.68 13.65
C LEU A 206 2.03 -23.00 13.80
N SER A 207 2.69 -24.12 14.09
CA SER A 207 2.02 -25.38 14.44
C SER A 207 1.26 -25.31 15.77
N ARG A 208 1.66 -24.40 16.67
CA ARG A 208 0.99 -24.05 17.93
C ARG A 208 0.14 -22.77 17.84
N SER A 209 -0.08 -22.26 16.62
CA SER A 209 -0.80 -20.99 16.38
C SER A 209 -2.17 -20.96 17.04
N ARG A 210 -2.89 -22.08 17.16
CA ARG A 210 -4.21 -22.12 17.79
C ARG A 210 -4.21 -21.65 19.24
N ASP A 211 -3.23 -22.07 20.04
CA ASP A 211 -3.15 -21.66 21.44
C ASP A 211 -2.82 -20.16 21.55
N LEU A 212 -1.89 -19.69 20.71
CA LEU A 212 -1.51 -18.29 20.66
C LEU A 212 -2.66 -17.39 20.16
N ILE A 213 -3.38 -17.82 19.12
CA ILE A 213 -4.58 -17.14 18.59
C ILE A 213 -5.65 -17.09 19.68
N ASN A 214 -5.89 -18.18 20.42
CA ASN A 214 -6.84 -18.19 21.53
C ASN A 214 -6.46 -17.21 22.65
N ILE A 215 -5.18 -17.12 23.00
CA ILE A 215 -4.69 -16.15 24.00
C ILE A 215 -4.84 -14.73 23.46
N ALA A 216 -4.46 -14.49 22.21
CA ALA A 216 -4.60 -13.19 21.55
C ALA A 216 -6.07 -12.75 21.49
N ASN A 217 -6.98 -13.62 21.07
CA ASN A 217 -8.42 -13.30 21.00
C ASN A 217 -9.01 -12.95 22.38
N GLN A 218 -8.56 -13.62 23.45
CA GLN A 218 -8.97 -13.25 24.81
C GLN A 218 -8.51 -11.84 25.18
N LEU A 219 -7.27 -11.49 24.83
CA LEU A 219 -6.73 -10.14 25.04
C LEU A 219 -7.41 -9.09 24.16
N LEU A 220 -7.56 -9.36 22.86
CA LEU A 220 -8.18 -8.44 21.90
C LEU A 220 -9.65 -8.18 22.25
N LYS A 221 -10.38 -9.23 22.68
CA LYS A 221 -11.75 -9.08 23.18
C LYS A 221 -11.82 -8.19 24.40
N GLU A 222 -10.93 -8.38 25.37
CA GLU A 222 -10.84 -7.50 26.55
C GLU A 222 -10.47 -6.06 26.15
N CYS A 223 -9.53 -5.89 25.22
CA CYS A 223 -9.13 -4.58 24.73
C CYS A 223 -10.29 -3.85 24.03
N ASN A 224 -11.05 -4.56 23.19
CA ASN A 224 -12.26 -4.05 22.57
C ASN A 224 -13.33 -3.69 23.61
N GLN A 225 -13.54 -4.52 24.64
CA GLN A 225 -14.48 -4.20 25.71
C GLN A 225 -14.07 -2.94 26.48
N ASN A 226 -12.79 -2.81 26.83
CA ASN A 226 -12.25 -1.64 27.51
C ASN A 226 -12.44 -0.36 26.67
N LEU A 227 -12.18 -0.44 25.36
CA LEU A 227 -12.36 0.67 24.44
C LEU A 227 -13.85 1.02 24.26
N GLN A 228 -14.73 0.02 24.17
CA GLN A 228 -16.17 0.21 24.07
C GLN A 228 -16.74 0.89 25.32
N GLU A 229 -16.35 0.45 26.52
CA GLU A 229 -16.78 1.07 27.78
C GLU A 229 -16.29 2.53 27.92
N THR A 230 -15.11 2.84 27.40
CA THR A 230 -14.48 4.18 27.56
C THR A 230 -14.90 5.16 26.47
N MET A 231 -15.00 4.69 25.23
CA MET A 231 -15.11 5.53 24.03
C MET A 231 -16.26 5.14 23.09
N GLN A 232 -16.98 4.04 23.36
CA GLN A 232 -18.02 3.49 22.47
C GLN A 232 -17.49 3.14 21.07
N ARG A 233 -16.21 2.72 21.00
CA ARG A 233 -15.50 2.36 19.77
C ARG A 233 -14.93 0.94 19.82
N SER A 234 -14.79 0.33 18.65
CA SER A 234 -14.06 -0.93 18.43
C SER A 234 -12.72 -0.67 17.75
N TRP A 235 -11.73 -1.53 17.97
CA TRP A 235 -10.46 -1.44 17.25
C TRP A 235 -10.60 -1.84 15.78
N LEU A 236 -10.01 -1.04 14.90
CA LEU A 236 -9.82 -1.33 13.47
C LEU A 236 -8.34 -1.30 13.13
N ILE A 237 -7.77 -2.44 12.76
CA ILE A 237 -6.38 -2.51 12.31
C ILE A 237 -6.30 -2.23 10.82
N ILE A 238 -5.37 -1.35 10.44
CA ILE A 238 -5.03 -1.05 9.05
C ILE A 238 -3.54 -1.33 8.84
N GLY A 239 -3.20 -2.42 8.16
CA GLY A 239 -1.83 -2.74 7.80
C GLY A 239 -1.54 -2.38 6.35
N GLU A 240 -0.45 -1.65 6.11
CA GLU A 240 -0.12 -1.09 4.80
C GLU A 240 1.30 -1.38 4.33
N ASP A 241 1.55 -0.95 3.09
CA ASP A 241 2.85 -0.92 2.42
C ASP A 241 3.44 -2.28 2.03
N PHE A 242 2.63 -3.35 2.07
CA PHE A 242 3.01 -4.66 1.54
C PHE A 242 3.34 -4.64 0.02
N ASP A 243 2.94 -3.58 -0.70
CA ASP A 243 3.20 -3.37 -2.12
C ASP A 243 4.36 -2.40 -2.42
N LYS A 244 5.11 -1.94 -1.42
CA LYS A 244 6.21 -0.98 -1.62
C LYS A 244 7.51 -1.68 -2.03
N ALA A 245 8.36 -0.94 -2.76
CA ALA A 245 9.73 -1.34 -3.01
C ALA A 245 10.49 -1.52 -1.69
N GLY A 246 11.33 -2.55 -1.61
CA GLY A 246 12.06 -2.92 -0.40
C GLY A 246 11.34 -3.92 0.51
N VAL A 247 10.07 -4.22 0.22
CA VAL A 247 9.33 -5.30 0.90
C VAL A 247 9.50 -6.61 0.12
N SER A 248 9.82 -7.70 0.83
CA SER A 248 10.02 -9.02 0.24
C SER A 248 8.72 -9.60 -0.32
N GLN A 249 8.71 -9.92 -1.61
CA GLN A 249 7.56 -10.58 -2.25
C GLN A 249 7.32 -11.98 -1.68
N GLU A 250 8.37 -12.72 -1.32
CA GLU A 250 8.26 -14.05 -0.69
C GLU A 250 7.55 -13.95 0.66
N ALA A 251 7.98 -13.02 1.52
CA ALA A 251 7.37 -12.81 2.84
C ALA A 251 5.90 -12.39 2.73
N VAL A 252 5.57 -11.52 1.78
CA VAL A 252 4.18 -11.10 1.50
C VAL A 252 3.33 -12.27 1.00
N ARG A 253 3.86 -13.11 0.09
CA ARG A 253 3.17 -14.31 -0.40
C ARG A 253 2.93 -15.29 0.73
N ASP A 254 3.92 -15.57 1.56
CA ASP A 254 3.78 -16.46 2.71
C ASP A 254 2.70 -15.94 3.68
N LEU A 255 2.73 -14.65 4.01
CA LEU A 255 1.76 -14.02 4.90
C LEU A 255 0.30 -14.20 4.44
N PHE A 256 0.03 -13.90 3.17
CA PHE A 256 -1.34 -13.81 2.66
C PHE A 256 -1.86 -15.06 1.95
N LEU A 257 -0.98 -15.94 1.48
CA LEU A 257 -1.38 -17.18 0.79
C LEU A 257 -1.26 -18.40 1.70
N ASN A 258 -0.18 -18.48 2.48
CA ASN A 258 0.10 -19.67 3.31
C ASN A 258 -0.45 -19.52 4.74
N TYR A 259 -0.47 -18.30 5.27
CA TYR A 259 -0.79 -18.03 6.68
C TYR A 259 -1.94 -17.05 6.91
N SER A 260 -2.75 -16.77 5.88
CA SER A 260 -3.88 -15.83 5.99
C SER A 260 -4.92 -16.21 7.05
N ASN A 261 -5.09 -17.51 7.33
CA ASN A 261 -6.00 -18.01 8.37
C ASN A 261 -5.71 -17.41 9.76
N ILE A 262 -4.44 -17.10 10.07
CA ILE A 262 -4.07 -16.48 11.35
C ILE A 262 -4.81 -15.16 11.53
N PHE A 263 -4.93 -14.35 10.48
CA PHE A 263 -5.59 -13.05 10.54
C PHE A 263 -7.10 -13.17 10.45
N LYS A 264 -7.60 -14.20 9.75
CA LYS A 264 -9.02 -14.53 9.67
C LYS A 264 -9.58 -14.92 11.04
N ASP A 265 -8.83 -15.74 11.79
CA ASP A 265 -9.24 -16.27 13.09
C ASP A 265 -9.12 -15.26 14.24
N LEU A 266 -8.55 -14.07 13.99
CA LEU A 266 -8.44 -13.02 15.01
C LEU A 266 -9.77 -12.30 15.27
N ASP A 267 -10.12 -12.11 16.54
CA ASP A 267 -11.32 -11.42 16.99
C ASP A 267 -11.17 -9.88 16.98
N ILE A 268 -10.91 -9.31 15.79
CA ILE A 268 -10.71 -7.87 15.58
C ILE A 268 -10.98 -7.46 14.12
N HIS A 269 -11.40 -6.21 13.86
CA HIS A 269 -11.56 -5.70 12.50
C HIS A 269 -10.19 -5.44 11.85
N ILE A 270 -10.00 -5.87 10.60
CA ILE A 270 -8.73 -5.76 9.86
C ILE A 270 -8.99 -5.33 8.43
N ILE A 271 -8.22 -4.35 7.97
CA ILE A 271 -8.06 -4.01 6.55
C ILE A 271 -6.56 -4.07 6.21
N PHE A 272 -6.19 -4.91 5.24
CA PHE A 272 -4.82 -4.93 4.70
C PHE A 272 -4.78 -4.31 3.31
N ASN A 273 -3.79 -3.45 3.06
CA ASN A 273 -3.43 -3.10 1.69
C ASN A 273 -2.45 -4.16 1.16
N ILE A 274 -2.79 -4.87 0.09
CA ILE A 274 -1.95 -5.93 -0.49
C ILE A 274 -1.63 -5.68 -1.98
N PRO A 275 -0.51 -6.24 -2.50
CA PRO A 275 -0.13 -6.04 -3.90
C PRO A 275 -1.20 -6.53 -4.87
N ILE A 276 -1.48 -5.74 -5.90
CA ILE A 276 -2.40 -6.12 -7.00
C ILE A 276 -1.92 -7.37 -7.74
N GLY A 277 -0.60 -7.52 -7.91
CA GLY A 277 -0.02 -8.74 -8.47
C GLY A 277 -0.50 -9.97 -7.72
N LEU A 278 -0.45 -9.95 -6.38
CA LEU A 278 -0.83 -11.09 -5.55
C LEU A 278 -2.27 -11.57 -5.84
N TYR A 279 -3.21 -10.64 -6.06
CA TYR A 279 -4.59 -10.97 -6.48
C TYR A 279 -4.63 -11.77 -7.78
N ASN A 280 -3.81 -11.32 -8.73
CA ASN A 280 -3.82 -11.69 -10.13
C ASN A 280 -2.79 -12.79 -10.42
N SER A 281 -2.30 -13.45 -9.36
CA SER A 281 -1.48 -14.65 -9.45
C SER A 281 -2.37 -15.90 -9.41
N SER A 282 -1.89 -17.01 -9.96
CA SER A 282 -2.61 -18.29 -9.89
C SER A 282 -2.95 -18.71 -8.44
N PRO A 283 -2.06 -18.52 -7.44
CA PRO A 283 -2.39 -18.78 -6.04
C PRO A 283 -3.32 -17.74 -5.40
N GLY A 284 -3.58 -16.59 -6.04
CA GLY A 284 -4.43 -15.51 -5.51
C GLY A 284 -5.86 -15.96 -5.18
N ILE A 285 -6.34 -17.05 -5.78
CA ILE A 285 -7.61 -17.72 -5.40
C ILE A 285 -7.64 -18.17 -3.93
N ASN A 286 -6.47 -18.37 -3.32
CA ASN A 286 -6.34 -18.77 -1.92
C ASN A 286 -6.40 -17.59 -0.94
N LEU A 287 -6.60 -16.35 -1.40
CA LEU A 287 -6.85 -15.22 -0.50
C LEU A 287 -8.15 -15.47 0.28
N THR A 288 -8.03 -15.73 1.58
CA THR A 288 -9.14 -16.18 2.43
C THR A 288 -9.97 -15.05 3.06
N PHE A 289 -9.66 -13.79 2.72
CA PHE A 289 -10.39 -12.61 3.20
C PHE A 289 -11.74 -12.49 2.51
N ASP A 290 -12.77 -12.16 3.30
CA ASP A 290 -14.17 -12.18 2.85
C ASP A 290 -14.50 -11.00 1.91
N HIS A 291 -13.69 -9.94 1.94
CA HIS A 291 -13.88 -8.74 1.14
C HIS A 291 -12.57 -8.30 0.47
N ASN A 292 -12.43 -8.59 -0.83
CA ASN A 292 -11.29 -8.15 -1.63
C ASN A 292 -11.73 -7.02 -2.57
N LEU A 293 -11.17 -5.83 -2.37
CA LEU A 293 -11.53 -4.63 -3.11
C LEU A 293 -10.32 -4.09 -3.85
N LEU A 294 -10.49 -3.78 -5.14
CA LEU A 294 -9.43 -3.27 -5.99
C LEU A 294 -9.75 -1.85 -6.42
N ILE A 295 -8.78 -0.94 -6.26
CA ILE A 295 -8.80 0.42 -6.82
C ILE A 295 -8.07 0.38 -8.17
N PRO A 296 -8.79 0.53 -9.30
CA PRO A 296 -8.17 0.54 -10.62
C PRO A 296 -7.28 1.77 -10.84
N ASP A 297 -6.36 1.68 -11.79
CA ASP A 297 -5.62 2.80 -12.35
C ASP A 297 -6.56 3.78 -13.08
N THR A 298 -6.12 5.04 -13.18
CA THR A 298 -6.86 6.04 -13.96
C THR A 298 -6.50 5.89 -15.43
N PRO A 299 -7.46 5.55 -16.32
CA PRO A 299 -7.15 5.36 -17.74
C PRO A 299 -6.84 6.69 -18.43
N VAL A 300 -5.73 6.79 -19.15
CA VAL A 300 -5.42 7.93 -20.04
C VAL A 300 -5.76 7.64 -21.51
N PHE A 301 -6.00 6.37 -21.83
CA PHE A 301 -6.46 5.90 -23.13
C PHE A 301 -7.63 4.91 -22.95
N CYS A 302 -8.41 4.71 -24.01
CA CYS A 302 -9.43 3.68 -24.08
C CYS A 302 -8.77 2.35 -24.48
N GLN A 303 -9.07 1.27 -23.75
CA GLN A 303 -8.43 -0.03 -23.97
C GLN A 303 -8.67 -0.61 -25.37
N LYS A 304 -9.87 -0.37 -25.93
CA LYS A 304 -10.35 -1.02 -27.16
C LYS A 304 -9.62 -0.53 -28.41
N ASP A 305 -9.28 0.75 -28.48
CA ASP A 305 -8.80 1.41 -29.70
C ASP A 305 -7.67 2.41 -29.45
N HIS A 306 -7.15 2.46 -28.23
CA HIS A 306 -6.09 3.38 -27.80
C HIS A 306 -6.41 4.86 -28.01
N THR A 307 -7.69 5.22 -28.16
CA THR A 307 -8.11 6.62 -28.27
C THR A 307 -7.98 7.36 -26.94
N PRO A 308 -7.82 8.69 -26.92
CA PRO A 308 -7.72 9.46 -25.69
C PRO A 308 -8.92 9.28 -24.74
N ASN A 309 -8.66 8.85 -23.49
CA ASN A 309 -9.68 8.86 -22.45
C ASN A 309 -9.77 10.25 -21.81
N GLN A 310 -10.61 11.11 -22.39
CA GLN A 310 -10.72 12.51 -21.98
C GLN A 310 -11.14 12.69 -20.52
N LYS A 311 -12.03 11.82 -20.00
CA LYS A 311 -12.48 11.88 -18.61
C LYS A 311 -11.34 11.58 -17.65
N GLY A 312 -10.57 10.52 -17.92
CA GLY A 312 -9.43 10.15 -17.09
C GLY A 312 -8.31 11.18 -17.14
N ARG A 313 -7.98 11.71 -18.33
CA ARG A 313 -6.98 12.79 -18.48
C ARG A 313 -7.40 14.06 -17.74
N GLU A 314 -8.66 14.46 -17.82
CA GLU A 314 -9.19 15.61 -17.08
C GLU A 314 -9.14 15.38 -15.55
N ALA A 315 -9.44 14.17 -15.08
CA ALA A 315 -9.32 13.84 -13.66
C ALA A 315 -7.87 14.00 -13.15
N VAL A 316 -6.88 13.52 -13.91
CA VAL A 316 -5.46 13.67 -13.60
C VAL A 316 -5.04 15.14 -13.65
N ARG A 317 -5.53 15.91 -14.64
CA ARG A 317 -5.30 17.35 -14.76
C ARG A 317 -5.75 18.10 -13.50
N LYS A 318 -6.95 17.82 -13.00
CA LYS A 318 -7.46 18.43 -11.77
C LYS A 318 -6.62 18.14 -10.53
N VAL A 319 -6.01 16.95 -10.44
CA VAL A 319 -5.07 16.60 -9.36
C VAL A 319 -3.81 17.46 -9.43
N LEU A 320 -3.31 17.71 -10.64
CA LEU A 320 -2.14 18.56 -10.87
C LEU A 320 -2.44 20.03 -10.58
N GLU A 321 -3.52 20.57 -11.14
CA GLU A 321 -3.91 21.99 -11.01
C GLU A 321 -4.29 22.38 -9.58
N ALA A 322 -4.70 21.40 -8.76
CA ALA A 322 -4.84 21.55 -7.31
C ALA A 322 -3.53 21.94 -6.61
N ARG A 323 -2.39 21.59 -7.20
CA ARG A 323 -1.06 21.65 -6.58
C ARG A 323 -0.12 22.61 -7.28
N VAL A 324 -0.29 22.83 -8.59
CA VAL A 324 0.62 23.65 -9.40
C VAL A 324 -0.23 24.49 -10.36
N LYS A 325 0.02 25.79 -10.42
CA LYS A 325 -0.66 26.65 -11.40
C LYS A 325 -0.22 26.30 -12.82
N SER A 326 -1.17 26.23 -13.74
CA SER A 326 -0.93 25.86 -15.13
C SER A 326 0.02 26.81 -15.87
N ASN A 327 0.07 28.08 -15.47
CA ASN A 327 0.98 29.09 -16.02
C ASN A 327 2.47 28.86 -15.67
N LEU A 328 2.79 27.83 -14.89
CA LEU A 328 4.16 27.35 -14.68
C LEU A 328 4.61 26.38 -15.78
N PHE A 329 3.72 25.98 -16.69
CA PHE A 329 4.01 25.16 -17.85
C PHE A 329 3.86 25.99 -19.13
N GLU A 330 4.72 25.72 -20.10
CA GLU A 330 4.49 26.16 -21.49
C GLU A 330 3.17 25.58 -22.01
N ASP A 331 2.51 26.32 -22.89
CA ASP A 331 1.20 25.94 -23.42
C ASP A 331 1.20 24.52 -23.99
N GLY A 332 0.21 23.72 -23.60
CA GLY A 332 0.06 22.32 -24.02
C GLY A 332 0.96 21.32 -23.30
N GLN A 333 1.91 21.75 -22.44
CA GLN A 333 2.88 20.85 -21.84
C GLN A 333 2.36 20.01 -20.66
N ILE A 334 1.19 20.34 -20.11
CA ILE A 334 0.53 19.48 -19.10
C ILE A 334 0.11 18.13 -19.70
N GLU A 335 -0.31 18.11 -20.97
CA GLU A 335 -0.87 16.91 -21.60
C GLU A 335 0.16 15.77 -21.75
N PRO A 336 1.39 16.01 -22.28
CA PRO A 336 2.44 14.99 -22.29
C PRO A 336 2.77 14.43 -20.92
N VAL A 337 2.73 15.25 -19.86
CA VAL A 337 2.99 14.82 -18.48
C VAL A 337 1.90 13.88 -17.98
N ILE A 338 0.63 14.20 -18.26
CA ILE A 338 -0.51 13.33 -17.93
C ILE A 338 -0.39 11.99 -18.67
N ILE A 339 -0.15 12.01 -19.99
CA ILE A 339 -0.03 10.79 -20.79
C ILE A 339 1.15 9.92 -20.30
N ALA A 340 2.33 10.51 -20.13
CA ALA A 340 3.53 9.79 -19.72
C ALA A 340 3.44 9.22 -18.30
N SER A 341 2.62 9.81 -17.42
CA SER A 341 2.34 9.27 -16.09
C SER A 341 1.45 8.02 -16.12
N GLY A 342 0.79 7.73 -17.24
CA GLY A 342 -0.25 6.71 -17.32
C GLY A 342 -1.45 6.99 -16.40
N GLY A 343 -1.59 8.21 -15.87
CA GLY A 343 -2.59 8.54 -14.85
C GLY A 343 -2.21 8.09 -13.43
N ASN A 344 -1.00 7.58 -13.21
CA ASN A 344 -0.47 7.28 -11.88
C ASN A 344 0.01 8.56 -11.19
N ILE A 345 -0.52 8.85 -9.99
CA ILE A 345 -0.24 10.10 -9.27
C ILE A 345 1.24 10.20 -8.87
N ARG A 346 1.88 9.09 -8.53
CA ARG A 346 3.30 9.10 -8.16
C ARG A 346 4.18 9.46 -9.36
N ASP A 347 3.93 8.83 -10.50
CA ASP A 347 4.72 9.08 -11.71
C ASP A 347 4.43 10.49 -12.26
N LEU A 348 3.19 10.98 -12.16
CA LEU A 348 2.82 12.37 -12.45
C LEU A 348 3.67 13.35 -11.62
N PHE A 349 3.73 13.12 -10.31
CA PHE A 349 4.48 13.95 -9.37
C PHE A 349 5.98 13.89 -9.59
N TYR A 350 6.51 12.71 -9.93
CA TYR A 350 7.90 12.55 -10.35
C TYR A 350 8.21 13.39 -11.59
N LEU A 351 7.41 13.25 -12.65
CA LEU A 351 7.62 13.98 -13.91
C LEU A 351 7.61 15.50 -13.73
N VAL A 352 6.65 16.03 -12.95
CA VAL A 352 6.55 17.47 -12.70
C VAL A 352 7.74 17.97 -11.87
N ARG A 353 8.13 17.24 -10.82
CA ARG A 353 9.26 17.62 -9.96
C ARG A 353 10.58 17.62 -10.74
N GLU A 354 10.87 16.54 -11.48
CA GLU A 354 12.08 16.44 -12.29
C GLU A 354 12.14 17.54 -13.35
N ALA A 355 11.01 17.81 -14.02
CA ALA A 355 10.94 18.87 -15.03
C ALA A 355 11.08 20.27 -14.41
N SER A 356 10.53 20.51 -13.20
CA SER A 356 10.70 21.78 -12.49
C SER A 356 12.13 22.00 -12.01
N ASP A 357 12.77 20.97 -11.47
CA ASP A 357 14.15 21.04 -10.97
C ASP A 357 15.10 21.35 -12.13
N GLU A 358 14.92 20.69 -13.27
CA GLU A 358 15.69 20.97 -14.48
C GLU A 358 15.45 22.39 -15.01
N ALA A 359 14.21 22.89 -14.97
CA ALA A 359 13.89 24.26 -15.38
C ALA A 359 14.62 25.29 -14.49
N ILE A 360 14.63 25.07 -13.18
CA ILE A 360 15.34 25.93 -12.21
C ILE A 360 16.86 25.91 -12.48
N VAL A 361 17.44 24.71 -12.69
CA VAL A 361 18.87 24.55 -13.03
C VAL A 361 19.22 25.31 -14.32
N ASN A 362 18.33 25.24 -15.32
CA ASN A 362 18.46 25.96 -16.59
C ASN A 362 18.10 27.45 -16.50
N LYS A 363 17.84 27.97 -15.29
CA LYS A 363 17.50 29.37 -14.97
C LYS A 363 16.27 29.86 -15.75
N GLN A 364 15.29 28.98 -15.90
CA GLN A 364 14.01 29.26 -16.54
C GLN A 364 12.96 29.53 -15.47
N ASN A 365 11.92 30.28 -15.84
CA ASN A 365 10.77 30.54 -14.96
C ASN A 365 9.55 29.66 -15.35
N LEU A 366 9.71 28.80 -16.35
CA LEU A 366 8.66 28.00 -16.96
C LEU A 366 9.14 26.58 -17.28
N ILE A 367 8.28 25.59 -17.08
CA ILE A 367 8.50 24.22 -17.50
C ILE A 367 8.19 24.12 -19.01
N MET A 368 9.25 24.06 -19.83
CA MET A 368 9.16 23.92 -21.27
C MET A 368 9.21 22.46 -21.73
N SER A 369 8.88 22.22 -23.00
CA SER A 369 8.88 20.91 -23.63
C SER A 369 10.20 20.11 -23.46
N SER A 370 11.36 20.80 -23.47
CA SER A 370 12.67 20.16 -23.29
C SER A 370 12.84 19.53 -21.90
N HIS A 371 12.34 20.18 -20.84
CA HIS A 371 12.41 19.69 -19.46
C HIS A 371 11.53 18.46 -19.28
N ILE A 372 10.31 18.50 -19.82
CA ILE A 372 9.38 17.37 -19.76
C ILE A 372 9.90 16.19 -20.56
N SER A 373 10.42 16.42 -21.77
CA SER A 373 11.01 15.36 -22.60
C SER A 373 12.15 14.64 -21.88
N ARG A 374 12.96 15.37 -21.10
CA ARG A 374 14.02 14.80 -20.25
C ARG A 374 13.44 13.96 -19.11
N ALA A 375 12.45 14.48 -18.38
CA ALA A 375 11.78 13.75 -17.29
C ALA A 375 11.10 12.47 -17.79
N ILE A 376 10.40 12.53 -18.93
CA ILE A 376 9.78 11.38 -19.60
C ILE A 376 10.83 10.32 -19.97
N ARG A 377 11.97 10.74 -20.53
CA ARG A 377 13.08 9.82 -20.86
C ARG A 377 13.61 9.11 -19.63
N SER A 378 13.80 9.84 -18.53
CA SER A 378 14.26 9.28 -17.26
C SER A 378 13.28 8.21 -16.74
N LEU A 379 11.99 8.54 -16.67
CA LEU A 379 10.97 7.60 -16.23
C LEU A 379 10.87 6.38 -17.17
N ARG A 380 10.96 6.58 -18.49
CA ARG A 380 10.95 5.49 -19.47
C ARG A 380 12.12 4.52 -19.25
N THR A 381 13.32 5.03 -18.98
CA THR A 381 14.49 4.19 -18.65
C THR A 381 14.23 3.35 -17.39
N ASP A 382 13.55 3.88 -16.38
CA ASP A 382 13.18 3.09 -15.20
C ASP A 382 12.19 1.98 -15.54
N TYR A 383 11.20 2.23 -16.41
CA TYR A 383 10.28 1.19 -16.90
C TYR A 383 11.02 0.11 -17.70
N GLU A 384 11.94 0.50 -18.59
CA GLU A 384 12.75 -0.43 -19.37
C GLU A 384 13.60 -1.34 -18.46
N ARG A 385 14.18 -0.79 -17.39
CA ARG A 385 14.93 -1.57 -16.41
C ARG A 385 14.08 -2.59 -15.66
N ARG A 386 12.82 -2.27 -15.32
CA ARG A 386 11.90 -3.18 -14.63
C ARG A 386 11.46 -4.35 -15.51
N LEU A 387 11.32 -4.13 -16.82
CA LEU A 387 10.98 -5.19 -17.77
C LEU A 387 12.07 -6.26 -17.89
N GLY A 388 13.30 -5.96 -17.50
CA GLY A 388 14.40 -6.93 -17.47
C GLY A 388 14.08 -8.15 -16.59
N GLN A 389 14.91 -9.19 -16.74
CA GLN A 389 14.87 -10.33 -15.83
C GLN A 389 15.39 -9.91 -14.45
N ASN A 390 14.59 -10.11 -13.41
CA ASN A 390 14.99 -9.86 -12.04
C ASN A 390 15.23 -11.20 -11.33
N PRO A 391 16.46 -11.48 -10.84
CA PRO A 391 16.78 -12.73 -10.17
C PRO A 391 16.05 -12.94 -8.84
N TYR A 392 15.37 -11.90 -8.34
CA TYR A 392 14.55 -11.94 -7.13
C TYR A 392 13.05 -12.11 -7.42
N ASP A 393 12.65 -12.20 -8.70
CA ASP A 393 11.27 -12.56 -9.03
C ASP A 393 11.00 -13.98 -8.55
N THR A 394 9.87 -14.19 -7.88
CA THR A 394 9.50 -15.51 -7.35
C THR A 394 9.40 -16.55 -8.47
N ASP A 395 8.93 -16.13 -9.63
CA ASP A 395 8.80 -16.94 -10.83
C ASP A 395 9.81 -16.42 -11.87
N HIS A 396 10.58 -17.33 -12.50
CA HIS A 396 11.53 -16.94 -13.53
C HIS A 396 10.80 -16.60 -14.83
N VAL A 397 10.45 -15.32 -15.01
CA VAL A 397 9.75 -14.83 -16.20
C VAL A 397 10.76 -14.16 -17.14
N SER A 398 10.86 -14.66 -18.38
CA SER A 398 11.78 -14.07 -19.36
C SER A 398 11.22 -12.77 -19.96
N TYR A 399 12.11 -11.89 -20.44
CA TYR A 399 11.69 -10.68 -21.15
C TYR A 399 10.85 -11.02 -22.41
N GLY A 400 11.18 -12.11 -23.12
CA GLY A 400 10.43 -12.54 -24.29
C GLY A 400 8.98 -12.90 -23.97
N ASP A 401 8.76 -13.58 -22.83
CA ASP A 401 7.42 -13.93 -22.36
C ASP A 401 6.63 -12.68 -21.93
N LYS A 402 7.29 -11.74 -21.24
CA LYS A 402 6.73 -10.41 -20.91
C LYS A 402 6.27 -9.68 -22.18
N VAL A 403 7.13 -9.59 -23.20
CA VAL A 403 6.80 -8.94 -24.49
C VAL A 403 5.63 -9.61 -25.19
N LEU A 404 5.60 -10.95 -25.22
CA LEU A 404 4.50 -11.69 -25.84
C LEU A 404 3.15 -11.35 -25.17
N LEU A 405 3.09 -11.36 -23.83
CA LEU A 405 1.88 -11.02 -23.11
C LEU A 405 1.50 -9.54 -23.26
N LEU A 406 2.47 -8.63 -23.18
CA LEU A 406 2.25 -7.18 -23.39
C LEU A 406 1.62 -6.89 -24.75
N LYS A 407 2.10 -7.54 -25.82
CA LYS A 407 1.51 -7.40 -27.16
C LYS A 407 0.06 -7.87 -27.20
N ARG A 408 -0.24 -9.03 -26.62
CA ARG A 408 -1.62 -9.54 -26.56
C ARG A 408 -2.55 -8.60 -25.78
N ILE A 409 -2.08 -8.04 -24.67
CA ILE A 409 -2.83 -7.04 -23.90
C ILE A 409 -3.04 -5.76 -24.73
N TYR A 410 -2.01 -5.29 -25.43
CA TYR A 410 -2.10 -4.14 -26.33
C TYR A 410 -3.11 -4.36 -27.48
N ASP A 411 -3.17 -5.58 -28.02
CA ASP A 411 -4.11 -5.99 -29.07
C ASP A 411 -5.52 -6.32 -28.53
N ALA A 412 -5.78 -6.05 -27.24
CA ALA A 412 -7.05 -6.31 -26.57
C ALA A 412 -7.51 -7.78 -26.58
N ASP A 413 -6.57 -8.73 -26.58
CA ASP A 413 -6.85 -10.16 -26.45
C ASP A 413 -7.47 -10.47 -25.08
N LYS A 414 -8.68 -11.03 -25.08
CA LYS A 414 -9.41 -11.38 -23.85
C LYS A 414 -8.73 -12.49 -23.04
N GLU A 415 -8.03 -13.42 -23.71
CA GLU A 415 -7.32 -14.50 -23.02
C GLU A 415 -6.07 -14.00 -22.29
N ALA A 416 -5.51 -12.86 -22.70
CA ALA A 416 -4.35 -12.23 -22.06
C ALA A 416 -4.68 -11.65 -20.66
N GLN A 417 -5.96 -11.59 -20.30
CA GLN A 417 -6.41 -11.10 -18.98
C GLN A 417 -6.47 -12.21 -17.91
N ILE A 418 -6.27 -13.47 -18.30
CA ILE A 418 -6.34 -14.61 -17.38
C ILE A 418 -5.09 -14.61 -16.47
N PRO A 419 -5.27 -14.69 -15.12
CA PRO A 419 -4.19 -14.75 -14.15
C PRO A 419 -3.12 -15.80 -14.47
N ASN A 420 -1.85 -15.36 -14.46
CA ASN A 420 -0.66 -16.21 -14.56
C ASN A 420 0.56 -15.47 -13.98
N GLU A 421 1.69 -16.15 -13.87
CA GLU A 421 2.96 -15.63 -13.33
C GLU A 421 3.54 -14.45 -14.15
N ILE A 422 3.32 -14.43 -15.47
CA ILE A 422 3.77 -13.33 -16.34
C ILE A 422 2.92 -12.08 -16.06
N LEU A 423 1.60 -12.22 -15.94
CA LEU A 423 0.68 -11.13 -15.59
C LEU A 423 1.01 -10.59 -14.19
N TYR A 424 1.27 -11.48 -13.23
CA TYR A 424 1.76 -11.12 -11.89
C TYR A 424 3.03 -10.25 -11.96
N ALA A 425 4.05 -10.68 -12.71
CA ALA A 425 5.30 -9.95 -12.87
C ALA A 425 5.07 -8.57 -13.50
N LEU A 426 4.29 -8.50 -14.58
CA LEU A 426 4.00 -7.25 -15.28
C LEU A 426 3.22 -6.24 -14.42
N LEU A 427 2.30 -6.70 -13.57
CA LEU A 427 1.60 -5.85 -12.59
C LEU A 427 2.56 -5.31 -11.53
N ASN A 428 3.45 -6.15 -10.99
CA ASN A 428 4.45 -5.71 -10.02
C ASN A 428 5.46 -4.71 -10.61
N ASP A 429 5.83 -4.91 -11.88
CA ASP A 429 6.68 -3.98 -12.63
C ASP A 429 5.95 -2.68 -13.02
N ARG A 430 4.62 -2.64 -12.83
CA ARG A 430 3.68 -1.59 -13.28
C ARG A 430 3.64 -1.42 -14.80
N ALA A 431 4.10 -2.41 -15.55
CA ALA A 431 4.16 -2.39 -17.00
C ALA A 431 2.76 -2.46 -17.65
N ILE A 432 1.80 -2.98 -16.90
CA ILE A 432 0.38 -2.99 -17.24
C ILE A 432 -0.42 -2.29 -16.15
N GLN A 433 -1.58 -1.77 -16.53
CA GLN A 433 -2.51 -1.06 -15.68
C GLN A 433 -3.83 -1.81 -15.65
N GLU A 434 -4.43 -1.97 -14.47
CA GLU A 434 -5.78 -2.52 -14.35
C GLU A 434 -6.75 -1.33 -14.33
N VAL A 435 -7.63 -1.22 -15.33
CA VAL A 435 -8.55 -0.10 -15.49
C VAL A 435 -10.00 -0.57 -15.49
N ASP A 436 -10.93 0.33 -15.17
CA ASP A 436 -12.36 0.11 -15.35
C ASP A 436 -12.75 0.37 -16.82
N GLY A 437 -13.01 -0.70 -17.58
CA GLY A 437 -13.43 -0.67 -18.97
C GLY A 437 -14.95 -0.71 -19.10
N ASP A 438 -15.63 0.37 -18.71
CA ASP A 438 -17.10 0.48 -18.70
C ASP A 438 -17.79 -0.57 -17.80
N GLY A 439 -17.26 -0.77 -16.58
CA GLY A 439 -17.77 -1.72 -15.61
C GLY A 439 -17.21 -3.14 -15.74
N GLU A 440 -16.41 -3.41 -16.77
CA GLU A 440 -15.64 -4.64 -16.90
C GLU A 440 -14.17 -4.42 -16.50
N ARG A 441 -13.59 -5.41 -15.83
CA ARG A 441 -12.15 -5.43 -15.58
C ARG A 441 -11.40 -5.51 -16.91
N CYS A 442 -10.42 -4.63 -17.09
CA CYS A 442 -9.58 -4.59 -18.29
C CYS A 442 -8.12 -4.31 -17.92
N PHE A 443 -7.20 -4.82 -18.73
CA PHE A 443 -5.78 -4.47 -18.65
C PHE A 443 -5.34 -3.63 -19.85
N MET A 444 -4.43 -2.69 -19.59
CA MET A 444 -3.79 -1.87 -20.60
C MET A 444 -2.29 -1.87 -20.41
N VAL A 445 -1.53 -1.74 -21.50
CA VAL A 445 -0.08 -1.52 -21.42
C VAL A 445 0.17 -0.06 -21.03
N HIS A 446 1.08 0.17 -20.08
CA HIS A 446 1.45 1.52 -19.66
C HIS A 446 2.01 2.33 -20.84
N PRO A 447 1.69 3.62 -21.02
CA PRO A 447 2.10 4.38 -22.21
C PRO A 447 3.60 4.41 -22.48
N LEU A 448 4.43 4.53 -21.44
CA LEU A 448 5.89 4.43 -21.61
C LEU A 448 6.38 3.05 -22.03
N VAL A 449 5.66 1.99 -21.67
CA VAL A 449 5.96 0.63 -22.12
C VAL A 449 5.54 0.43 -23.56
N VAL A 450 4.43 1.04 -23.99
CA VAL A 450 4.06 1.09 -25.42
C VAL A 450 5.18 1.74 -26.24
N ASP A 451 5.74 2.86 -25.79
CA ASP A 451 6.87 3.51 -26.46
C ASP A 451 8.11 2.59 -26.55
N ILE A 452 8.41 1.85 -25.48
CA ILE A 452 9.53 0.89 -25.44
C ILE A 452 9.30 -0.22 -26.48
N LEU A 453 8.11 -0.82 -26.49
CA LEU A 453 7.75 -1.88 -27.43
C LEU A 453 7.77 -1.40 -28.88
N ASN A 454 7.30 -0.17 -29.15
CA ASN A 454 7.38 0.42 -30.48
C ASN A 454 8.83 0.68 -30.91
N ALA A 455 9.66 1.26 -30.05
CA ALA A 455 11.07 1.52 -30.35
C ALA A 455 11.87 0.23 -30.66
N GLN A 456 11.45 -0.90 -30.11
CA GLN A 456 12.04 -2.21 -30.34
C GLN A 456 11.39 -2.99 -31.52
N GLY A 457 10.40 -2.40 -32.19
CA GLY A 457 9.72 -3.02 -33.34
C GLY A 457 8.70 -4.11 -32.97
N HIS A 458 8.24 -4.16 -31.72
CA HIS A 458 7.24 -5.13 -31.26
C HIS A 458 5.79 -4.70 -31.55
N ILE A 459 5.54 -3.39 -31.65
CA ILE A 459 4.23 -2.76 -31.92
C ILE A 459 4.38 -1.77 -33.10
N PRO A 460 3.41 -1.68 -34.03
CA PRO A 460 3.51 -0.80 -35.20
C PRO A 460 3.40 0.69 -34.85
N THR A 461 4.04 1.52 -35.65
CA THR A 461 3.80 2.97 -35.71
C THR A 461 2.61 3.24 -36.64
N ALA A 462 1.72 4.16 -36.26
CA ALA A 462 0.57 4.55 -37.08
C ALA A 462 1.01 5.33 -38.34
N PRO A 463 0.18 5.40 -39.39
CA PRO A 463 0.53 6.08 -40.65
C PRO A 463 0.87 7.57 -40.52
N ASP A 464 0.39 8.22 -39.46
CA ASP A 464 0.67 9.62 -39.12
C ASP A 464 1.97 9.81 -38.33
N GLY A 465 2.69 8.72 -38.04
CA GLY A 465 3.93 8.72 -37.26
C GLY A 465 3.73 8.63 -35.75
N GLY A 466 2.48 8.60 -35.27
CA GLY A 466 2.16 8.42 -33.85
C GLY A 466 2.26 6.97 -33.41
N VAL A 467 2.28 6.75 -32.09
CA VAL A 467 2.23 5.41 -31.49
C VAL A 467 0.95 5.33 -30.65
N PRO A 468 -0.14 4.68 -31.12
CA PRO A 468 -1.39 4.59 -30.38
C PRO A 468 -1.19 4.01 -28.97
N GLY A 469 -1.72 4.68 -27.96
CA GLY A 469 -1.56 4.30 -26.55
C GLY A 469 -0.19 4.67 -25.94
N GLY A 470 0.75 5.20 -26.74
CA GLY A 470 2.06 5.70 -26.31
C GLY A 470 2.08 7.20 -26.03
N THR A 471 3.26 7.75 -25.74
CA THR A 471 3.39 9.20 -25.43
C THR A 471 3.38 10.12 -26.65
N SER A 472 3.49 9.54 -27.85
CA SER A 472 3.39 10.24 -29.14
C SER A 472 2.02 10.05 -29.83
N SER A 473 1.01 9.57 -29.11
CA SER A 473 -0.39 9.43 -29.57
C SER A 473 -1.13 10.73 -29.76
#